data_AF-A0A6S7JGY9-F1
#
_entry.id   AF-A0A6S7JGY9-F1
#
_cell.length_a   1.000
_cell.length_b   1.000
_cell.length_c   1.000
_cell.angle_alpha   90.00
_cell.angle_beta   90.00
_cell.angle_gamma   90.00
#
_symmetry.space_group_name_H-M   'P 1'
#
loop_
_entity.id
_entity.type
_entity.pdbx_description
1 polymer ?
#
loop_
_entity_poly.entity_id
_entity_poly.type
_entity_poly.pdbx_seq_one_letter_code
_entity_poly.pdbx_strand_id
1 'polypeptide(L)'
;PPPSLPFEIKRSRTNNLPVYVDKKRGGSLVLTVIRNIKGDLNELVRFLKENLGEDVHFQTNEVTSQVKIKGYHKEAVVRLLKEHGF
;
A
#
# COMPACT_ATOMS: atom_id res chain seq x y z
N PRO A 1 -19.18 -13.60 1.18
CA PRO A 1 -19.05 -12.33 1.94
C PRO A 1 -17.62 -11.82 1.78
N PRO A 2 -17.37 -10.51 1.64
CA PRO A 2 -15.99 -10.03 1.64
C PRO A 2 -15.34 -10.43 2.97
N PRO A 3 -14.07 -10.89 2.97
CA PRO A 3 -13.37 -11.24 4.20
C PRO A 3 -13.41 -10.04 5.14
N SER A 4 -13.70 -10.27 6.43
CA SER A 4 -13.74 -9.21 7.45
C SER A 4 -12.31 -8.78 7.81
N LEU A 5 -11.56 -8.34 6.82
CA LEU A 5 -10.26 -7.73 7.07
C LEU A 5 -10.48 -6.43 7.84
N PRO A 6 -9.59 -6.09 8.78
CA PRO A 6 -9.67 -4.84 9.53
C PRO A 6 -9.43 -3.60 8.66
N PHE A 7 -9.08 -3.79 7.38
CA PHE A 7 -8.93 -2.75 6.38
C PHE A 7 -9.53 -3.14 5.02
N GLU A 8 -9.84 -2.12 4.22
CA GLU A 8 -10.31 -2.23 2.83
C GLU A 8 -9.48 -1.27 1.98
N ILE A 9 -9.10 -1.69 0.76
CA ILE A 9 -8.43 -0.81 -0.21
C ILE A 9 -9.38 -0.56 -1.36
N LYS A 10 -9.85 0.69 -1.50
CA LYS A 10 -10.78 1.04 -2.59
C LYS A 10 -10.05 1.33 -3.88
N ARG A 11 -10.52 0.72 -4.96
CA ARG A 11 -10.04 1.02 -6.31
C ARG A 11 -10.28 2.49 -6.67
N SER A 12 -9.41 3.00 -7.54
CA SER A 12 -9.55 4.34 -8.10
C SER A 12 -10.81 4.46 -8.97
N ARG A 13 -11.17 5.69 -9.34
CA ARG A 13 -12.30 5.98 -10.24
C ARG A 13 -12.26 5.18 -11.55
N THR A 14 -11.05 4.88 -12.05
CA THR A 14 -10.84 4.09 -13.28
C THR A 14 -10.66 2.58 -13.00
N ASN A 15 -11.11 2.12 -11.83
CA ASN A 15 -11.07 0.73 -11.38
C ASN A 15 -9.65 0.10 -11.26
N ASN A 16 -8.63 0.93 -11.09
CA ASN A 16 -7.26 0.48 -10.86
C ASN A 16 -6.90 0.47 -9.37
N LEU A 17 -6.01 -0.43 -8.97
CA LEU A 17 -5.43 -0.45 -7.64
C LEU A 17 -4.69 0.88 -7.36
N PRO A 18 -4.92 1.51 -6.19
CA PRO A 18 -4.41 2.83 -5.85
C PRO A 18 -2.94 2.79 -5.38
N VAL A 19 -2.07 2.14 -6.16
CA VAL A 19 -0.63 1.96 -5.87
C VAL A 19 0.21 2.79 -6.83
N TYR A 20 0.98 3.73 -6.30
CA TYR A 20 1.73 4.71 -7.08
C TYR A 20 3.20 4.76 -6.68
N VAL A 21 4.05 5.20 -7.59
CA VAL A 21 5.45 5.53 -7.30
C VAL A 21 5.55 7.04 -7.15
N ASP A 22 6.12 7.48 -6.02
CA ASP A 22 6.38 8.87 -5.71
C ASP A 22 7.89 9.09 -5.67
N LYS A 23 8.39 9.94 -6.57
CA LYS A 23 9.82 10.28 -6.68
C LYS A 23 10.03 11.66 -6.09
N LYS A 24 10.86 11.76 -5.05
CA LYS A 24 11.21 12.99 -4.34
C LYS A 24 12.71 13.28 -4.43
N ARG A 25 13.12 14.46 -3.97
CA ARG A 25 14.54 14.88 -3.91
C ARG A 25 15.26 14.70 -5.25
N GLY A 26 14.66 15.21 -6.32
CA GLY A 26 15.21 15.09 -7.67
C GLY A 26 15.27 13.65 -8.21
N GLY A 27 14.51 12.71 -7.63
CA GLY A 27 14.46 11.31 -8.05
C GLY A 27 15.33 10.36 -7.22
N SER A 28 16.17 10.88 -6.32
CA SER A 28 17.00 10.06 -5.42
C SER A 28 16.18 9.30 -4.37
N LEU A 29 15.05 9.87 -3.93
CA LEU A 29 14.14 9.20 -3.00
C LEU A 29 12.95 8.63 -3.77
N VAL A 30 12.89 7.31 -3.88
CA VAL A 30 11.75 6.59 -4.45
C VAL A 30 10.90 6.02 -3.33
N LEU A 31 9.59 6.25 -3.40
CA LEU A 31 8.60 5.71 -2.48
C LEU A 31 7.50 5.00 -3.29
N THR A 32 6.96 3.93 -2.72
CA THR A 32 5.71 3.31 -3.19
C THR A 32 4.59 3.71 -2.24
N VAL A 33 3.49 4.23 -2.77
CA VAL A 33 2.39 4.81 -1.98
C VAL A 33 1.09 4.08 -2.31
N ILE A 34 0.43 3.56 -1.28
CA ILE A 34 -0.90 2.95 -1.34
C ILE A 34 -1.90 3.97 -0.79
N ARG A 35 -2.98 4.24 -1.53
CA ARG A 35 -4.03 5.21 -1.17
C ARG A 35 -5.39 4.56 -1.02
N ASN A 36 -6.40 5.34 -0.66
CA ASN A 36 -7.81 4.94 -0.56
C ASN A 36 -8.04 3.77 0.40
N ILE A 37 -7.29 3.76 1.50
CA ILE A 37 -7.40 2.73 2.53
C ILE A 37 -8.52 3.15 3.49
N LYS A 38 -9.35 2.19 3.91
CA LYS A 38 -10.30 2.34 5.01
C LYS A 38 -9.97 1.34 6.09
N GLY A 39 -10.24 1.68 7.34
CA GLY A 39 -9.94 0.82 8.49
C GLY A 39 -8.51 0.97 8.98
N ASP A 40 -7.95 -0.10 9.54
CA ASP A 40 -6.67 -0.07 10.25
C ASP A 40 -5.46 -0.12 9.29
N LEU A 41 -4.71 0.98 9.23
CA LEU A 41 -3.48 1.10 8.45
C LEU A 41 -2.34 0.22 8.98
N ASN A 42 -2.30 -0.04 10.28
CA ASN A 42 -1.25 -0.87 10.89
C ASN A 42 -1.43 -2.33 10.51
N GLU A 43 -2.66 -2.81 10.43
CA GLU A 43 -2.95 -4.16 9.94
C GLU A 43 -2.59 -4.34 8.47
N LEU A 44 -2.81 -3.31 7.64
CA LEU A 44 -2.27 -3.31 6.27
C LEU A 44 -0.73 -3.36 6.27
N VAL A 45 -0.07 -2.61 7.15
CA VAL A 45 1.41 -2.66 7.25
C VAL A 45 1.89 -4.04 7.71
N ARG A 46 1.23 -4.70 8.68
CA ARG A 46 1.55 -6.07 9.09
C ARG A 46 1.42 -7.03 7.91
N PHE A 47 0.28 -7.00 7.23
CA PHE A 47 0.04 -7.80 6.02
C PHE A 47 1.13 -7.58 4.96
N LEU A 48 1.53 -6.32 4.72
CA LEU A 48 2.59 -6.01 3.76
C LEU A 48 3.96 -6.52 4.23
N LYS A 49 4.30 -6.40 5.52
CA LYS A 49 5.57 -6.89 6.07
C LYS A 49 5.73 -8.39 5.93
N GLU A 50 4.67 -9.15 6.19
CA GLU A 50 4.67 -10.62 6.05
C GLU A 50 4.95 -11.07 4.61
N ASN A 51 4.56 -10.27 3.62
CA ASN A 51 4.67 -10.62 2.20
C ASN A 51 5.86 -9.96 1.47
N LEU A 52 6.31 -8.79 1.91
CA LEU A 52 7.42 -8.04 1.30
C LEU A 52 8.75 -8.18 2.08
N GLY A 53 8.71 -8.65 3.33
CA GLY A 53 9.85 -8.78 4.23
C GLY A 53 9.88 -7.70 5.32
N GLU A 54 10.47 -8.05 6.48
CA GLU A 54 10.53 -7.18 7.67
C GLU A 54 11.45 -5.97 7.52
N ASP A 55 12.48 -6.07 6.69
CA ASP A 55 13.49 -5.00 6.48
C ASP A 55 12.93 -3.80 5.68
N VAL A 56 11.73 -3.93 5.13
CA VAL A 56 11.11 -2.86 4.35
C VAL A 56 10.60 -1.77 5.30
N HIS A 57 10.95 -0.51 5.00
CA HIS A 57 10.53 0.62 5.82
C HIS A 57 9.17 1.16 5.39
N PHE A 58 8.22 1.17 6.33
CA PHE A 58 6.85 1.64 6.14
C PHE A 58 6.58 2.93 6.95
N GLN A 59 5.75 3.81 6.40
CA GLN A 59 5.19 4.97 7.09
C GLN A 59 3.69 5.04 6.81
N THR A 60 2.89 5.11 7.87
CA THR A 60 1.44 5.33 7.79
C THR A 60 1.13 6.82 7.82
N ASN A 61 0.02 7.22 7.20
CA ASN A 61 -0.57 8.53 7.34
C ASN A 61 -2.08 8.36 7.53
N GLU A 62 -2.52 8.51 8.77
CA GLU A 62 -3.92 8.29 9.16
C GLU A 62 -4.85 9.36 8.59
N VAL A 63 -4.38 10.62 8.57
CA VAL A 63 -5.15 11.78 8.08
C VAL A 63 -5.54 11.64 6.60
N THR A 64 -4.62 11.13 5.77
CA THR A 64 -4.84 10.95 4.33
C THR A 64 -5.18 9.51 3.95
N SER A 65 -5.18 8.61 4.93
CA SER A 65 -5.40 7.17 4.79
C SER A 65 -4.47 6.53 3.74
N GLN A 66 -3.17 6.71 3.95
CA GLN A 66 -2.11 6.23 3.04
C GLN A 66 -1.05 5.41 3.78
N VAL A 67 -0.50 4.42 3.09
CA VAL A 67 0.74 3.74 3.48
C VAL A 67 1.82 4.08 2.47
N LYS A 68 2.99 4.49 2.95
CA LYS A 68 4.19 4.74 2.16
C LYS A 68 5.22 3.68 2.48
N ILE A 69 5.88 3.20 1.45
CA ILE A 69 6.92 2.18 1.50
C ILE A 69 8.17 2.81 0.90
N LYS A 70 9.30 2.74 1.60
CA LYS A 70 10.57 3.21 1.05
C LYS A 70 11.02 2.25 -0.06
N GLY A 71 11.37 2.79 -1.23
CA GLY A 71 11.84 2.01 -2.38
C GLY A 71 10.78 1.78 -3.46
N TYR A 72 11.20 1.07 -4.51
CA TYR A 72 10.36 0.70 -5.63
C TYR A 72 9.75 -0.69 -5.40
N HIS A 73 8.50 -0.74 -4.93
CA HIS A 73 7.76 -1.96 -4.62
C HIS A 73 6.43 -2.05 -5.35
N LYS A 74 6.15 -1.14 -6.30
CA LYS A 74 4.85 -1.03 -6.97
C LYS A 74 4.37 -2.36 -7.55
N GLU A 75 5.20 -3.04 -8.34
CA GLU A 75 4.80 -4.29 -9.00
C GLU A 75 4.52 -5.40 -8.00
N ALA A 76 5.37 -5.56 -6.99
CA ALA A 76 5.19 -6.54 -5.93
C ALA A 76 3.90 -6.28 -5.13
N VAL A 77 3.65 -5.02 -4.75
CA VAL A 77 2.44 -4.62 -4.02
C VAL A 77 1.19 -4.83 -4.88
N VAL A 78 1.22 -4.43 -6.16
CA VAL A 78 0.08 -4.62 -7.08
C VAL A 78 -0.24 -6.10 -7.25
N ARG A 79 0.78 -6.95 -7.43
CA ARG A 79 0.61 -8.40 -7.54
C ARG A 79 -0.02 -8.96 -6.26
N LEU A 80 0.53 -8.62 -5.10
CA LEU A 80 0.05 -9.07 -3.81
C LEU A 80 -1.41 -8.70 -3.55
N LEU A 81 -1.78 -7.43 -3.80
CA LEU A 81 -3.15 -6.96 -3.59
C LEU A 81 -4.14 -7.63 -4.55
N LYS A 82 -3.75 -7.89 -5.80
CA LYS A 82 -4.59 -8.65 -6.74
C LYS A 82 -4.82 -10.08 -6.27
N GLU A 83 -3.77 -10.77 -5.80
CA GLU A 83 -3.83 -12.15 -5.32
C GLU A 83 -4.79 -12.31 -4.12
N HIS A 84 -4.91 -11.25 -3.31
CA HIS A 84 -5.80 -11.23 -2.13
C HIS A 84 -7.18 -10.62 -2.42
N GLY A 85 -7.48 -10.29 -3.68
CA GLY A 85 -8.83 -9.87 -4.11
C GLY A 85 -9.19 -8.41 -3.84
N PHE A 86 -8.21 -7.52 -3.68
CA PHE A 86 -8.42 -6.06 -3.60
C PHE A 86 -8.57 -5.40 -4.99
#